data_AF-A0A1D8NCF9-F1
#
_entry.id   AF-A0A1D8NCF9-F1
#
_cell.length_a   1.000
_cell.length_b   1.000
_cell.length_c   1.000
_cell.angle_alpha   90.00
_cell.angle_beta   90.00
_cell.angle_gamma   90.00
#
_symmetry.space_group_name_H-M   'P 1'
#
loop_
_entity.id
_entity.type
_entity.pdbx_description
1 polymer ?
#
loop_
_entity_poly.entity_id
_entity_poly.type
_entity_poly.pdbx_seq_one_letter_code
_entity_poly.pdbx_strand_id
1 'polypeptide(L)'
;MDEYLAKKYGSKPKKTKKRKLVEGLDVDTAPITQRQTQQAPPPPRAKGGWKTLSGKAIDPVEETVYRDASGNIISVDDQISVLQQRQQEKEAAERRKKENLLGAVQVEEARKRQAKEEAMKHTKVTVHADDKEYNEERQNRAIYADPAAKFGKATPKASTTSSGGALPSYTGSFPSNRFNIKPGCLWDGNDRSNGFEAKWLSRQEEMKRQADVDYQNEMDF
;
A
#
# COMPACT_ATOMS: atom_id res chain seq x y z
N MET A 1 60.19 5.81 -4.20
CA MET A 1 59.02 5.98 -5.10
C MET A 1 57.74 5.38 -4.52
N ASP A 2 57.84 4.41 -3.59
CA ASP A 2 56.68 3.66 -3.09
C ASP A 2 55.76 4.43 -2.13
N GLU A 3 56.26 5.43 -1.39
CA GLU A 3 55.40 6.25 -0.51
C GLU A 3 54.46 7.21 -1.26
N TYR A 4 54.83 7.63 -2.48
CA TYR A 4 54.05 8.63 -3.22
C TYR A 4 52.80 8.02 -3.87
N LEU A 5 52.86 6.74 -4.27
CA LEU A 5 51.70 6.00 -4.79
C LEU A 5 50.70 5.61 -3.70
N ALA A 6 51.17 5.26 -2.49
CA ALA A 6 50.29 4.93 -1.37
C ALA A 6 49.44 6.13 -0.90
N LYS A 7 49.99 7.35 -1.00
CA LYS A 7 49.28 8.58 -0.60
C LYS A 7 48.26 9.06 -1.65
N LYS A 8 48.44 8.69 -2.93
CA LYS A 8 47.55 9.11 -4.03
C LYS A 8 46.47 8.08 -4.36
N TYR A 9 46.72 6.78 -4.15
CA TYR A 9 45.78 5.69 -4.50
C TYR A 9 45.44 4.75 -3.32
N GLY A 10 45.85 5.07 -2.10
CA GLY A 10 45.52 4.29 -0.91
C GLY A 10 44.02 4.33 -0.57
N SER A 11 43.31 3.24 -0.81
CA SER A 11 41.93 3.02 -0.36
C SER A 11 41.84 3.08 1.17
N LYS A 12 41.12 4.06 1.72
CA LYS A 12 40.87 4.14 3.17
C LYS A 12 39.99 2.97 3.64
N PRO A 13 40.30 2.30 4.76
CA PRO A 13 39.42 1.25 5.30
C PRO A 13 38.08 1.86 5.75
N LYS A 14 36.97 1.28 5.30
CA LYS A 14 35.62 1.70 5.68
C LYS A 14 35.40 1.42 7.17
N LYS A 15 35.09 2.46 7.96
CA LYS A 15 34.65 2.31 9.35
C LYS A 15 33.28 1.63 9.37
N THR A 16 33.22 0.39 9.85
CA THR A 16 31.96 -0.31 10.11
C THR A 16 31.34 0.24 11.39
N LYS A 17 30.32 1.11 11.26
CA LYS A 17 29.45 1.42 12.40
C LYS A 17 28.60 0.18 12.68
N LYS A 18 28.82 -0.48 13.82
CA LYS A 18 27.88 -1.47 14.34
C LYS A 18 26.53 -0.77 14.54
N ARG A 19 25.51 -1.18 13.77
CA ARG A 19 24.13 -0.76 14.00
C ARG A 19 23.72 -1.37 15.34
N LYS A 20 23.31 -0.53 16.31
CA LYS A 20 22.58 -1.04 17.48
C LYS A 20 21.26 -1.62 16.97
N LEU A 21 21.05 -2.90 17.24
CA LEU A 21 19.76 -3.56 17.10
C LEU A 21 18.82 -2.89 18.10
N VAL A 22 17.79 -2.19 17.62
CA VAL A 22 16.68 -1.76 18.47
C VAL A 22 15.75 -2.96 18.53
N GLU A 23 15.72 -3.60 19.70
CA GLU A 23 14.72 -4.62 20.04
C GLU A 23 13.33 -3.98 20.08
N GLY A 24 12.35 -4.71 19.55
CA GLY A 24 10.93 -4.58 19.92
C GLY A 24 10.24 -3.27 19.57
N LEU A 25 9.74 -3.16 18.34
CA LEU A 25 8.54 -2.35 18.07
C LEU A 25 7.40 -3.34 17.84
N ASP A 26 6.77 -3.73 18.94
CA ASP A 26 5.53 -4.51 18.94
C ASP A 26 4.46 -3.69 18.22
N VAL A 27 4.05 -4.17 17.04
CA VAL A 27 3.01 -3.56 16.23
C VAL A 27 1.68 -4.17 16.64
N ASP A 28 1.28 -3.90 17.88
CA ASP A 28 -0.07 -4.19 18.34
C ASP A 28 -1.04 -3.26 17.60
N THR A 29 -1.64 -3.83 16.57
CA THR A 29 -2.61 -3.19 15.70
C THR A 29 -3.96 -3.20 16.44
N ALA A 30 -4.10 -2.35 17.46
CA ALA A 30 -5.42 -2.03 17.99
C ALA A 30 -6.17 -1.19 16.94
N PRO A 31 -7.45 -1.46 16.65
CA PRO A 31 -8.22 -0.60 15.76
C PRO A 31 -8.28 0.80 16.38
N ILE A 32 -7.76 1.79 15.65
CA ILE A 32 -8.02 3.20 15.94
C ILE A 32 -9.53 3.38 15.77
N THR A 33 -10.27 3.23 16.86
CA THR A 33 -11.63 3.73 16.96
C THR A 33 -11.51 5.23 16.74
N GLN A 34 -11.90 5.70 15.55
CA GLN A 34 -12.10 7.12 15.29
C GLN A 34 -13.04 7.63 16.37
N ARG A 35 -12.48 8.25 17.40
CA ARG A 35 -13.25 9.19 18.21
C ARG A 35 -13.63 10.27 17.22
N GLN A 36 -14.88 10.20 16.74
CA GLN A 36 -15.53 11.35 16.15
C GLN A 36 -15.41 12.45 17.19
N THR A 37 -14.45 13.35 16.98
CA THR A 37 -14.43 14.63 17.66
C THR A 37 -15.68 15.32 17.16
N GLN A 38 -16.80 15.10 17.83
CA GLN A 38 -17.96 15.95 17.67
C GLN A 38 -17.44 17.34 18.02
N GLN A 39 -17.17 18.14 16.99
CA GLN A 39 -17.01 19.57 17.18
C GLN A 39 -18.33 20.02 17.77
N ALA A 40 -18.34 20.22 19.09
CA ALA A 40 -19.42 20.91 19.74
C ALA A 40 -19.63 22.21 18.95
N PRO A 41 -20.84 22.51 18.48
CA PRO A 41 -21.09 23.75 17.79
C PRO A 41 -20.56 24.90 18.66
N PRO A 42 -19.88 25.91 18.09
CA PRO A 42 -19.40 27.02 18.87
C PRO A 42 -20.58 27.58 19.68
N PRO A 43 -20.39 27.85 20.98
CA PRO A 43 -21.50 28.30 21.83
C PRO A 43 -22.16 29.51 21.18
N PRO A 44 -23.51 29.63 21.24
CA PRO A 44 -24.19 30.77 20.65
C PRO A 44 -23.58 32.04 21.22
N ARG A 45 -23.04 32.87 20.33
CA ARG A 45 -22.37 34.12 20.70
C ARG A 45 -23.39 35.00 21.43
N ALA A 46 -23.31 35.01 22.76
CA ALA A 46 -24.23 35.73 23.61
C ALA A 46 -24.21 37.21 23.22
N LYS A 47 -25.31 37.71 22.65
CA LYS A 47 -25.56 39.14 22.54
C LYS A 47 -25.96 39.65 23.92
N GLY A 48 -24.97 39.81 24.79
CA GLY A 48 -25.19 40.22 26.17
C GLY A 48 -23.87 40.62 26.80
N GLY A 49 -23.72 41.92 27.04
CA GLY A 49 -22.48 42.56 27.40
C GLY A 49 -21.89 42.04 28.71
N TRP A 50 -20.57 41.90 28.70
CA TRP A 50 -19.78 41.71 29.89
C TRP A 50 -19.76 43.05 30.62
N LYS A 51 -20.73 43.25 31.52
CA LYS A 51 -20.72 44.38 32.45
C LYS A 51 -19.57 44.19 33.42
N THR A 52 -18.58 45.07 33.26
CA THR A 52 -17.51 45.49 34.17
C THR A 52 -17.74 45.12 35.65
N LEU A 53 -16.94 44.19 36.17
CA LEU A 53 -16.65 44.10 37.60
C LEU A 53 -15.19 44.55 37.79
N SER A 54 -15.00 45.56 38.64
CA SER A 54 -13.81 46.40 38.79
C SER A 54 -13.66 47.48 37.69
N GLY A 55 -13.87 48.73 38.10
CA GLY A 55 -13.76 49.93 37.25
C GLY A 55 -12.32 50.29 36.92
N LYS A 56 -11.62 49.41 36.21
CA LYS A 56 -10.41 49.75 35.48
C LYS A 56 -10.70 49.46 34.01
N ALA A 57 -10.74 50.52 33.21
CA ALA A 57 -10.83 50.41 31.77
C ALA A 57 -9.74 49.44 31.32
N ILE A 58 -10.12 48.33 30.69
CA ILE A 58 -9.18 47.52 29.93
C ILE A 58 -8.87 48.41 28.73
N ASP A 59 -7.69 49.04 28.76
CA ASP A 59 -7.19 49.83 27.65
C ASP A 59 -7.36 49.00 26.36
N PRO A 60 -7.82 49.60 25.24
CA PRO A 60 -7.95 48.87 23.99
C PRO A 60 -6.59 48.24 23.70
N VAL A 61 -6.56 46.90 23.66
CA VAL A 61 -5.34 46.13 23.43
C VAL A 61 -4.68 46.70 22.18
N GLU A 62 -3.53 47.35 22.34
CA GLU A 62 -2.82 47.98 21.24
C GLU A 62 -2.53 46.92 20.17
N GLU A 63 -3.04 47.13 18.94
CA GLU A 63 -2.86 46.17 17.85
C GLU A 63 -1.36 46.09 17.49
N THR A 64 -0.77 44.91 17.67
CA THR A 64 0.64 44.67 17.33
C THR A 64 0.82 44.61 15.82
N VAL A 65 1.40 45.66 15.25
CA VAL A 65 1.70 45.75 13.81
C VAL A 65 3.04 45.08 13.52
N TYR A 66 3.00 43.99 12.74
CA TYR A 66 4.20 43.32 12.26
C TYR A 66 4.71 43.97 10.96
N ARG A 67 6.04 44.14 10.85
CA ARG A 67 6.70 44.75 9.66
C ARG A 67 7.83 43.86 9.14
N ASP A 68 8.08 43.93 7.83
CA ASP A 68 9.23 43.25 7.21
C ASP A 68 10.52 44.07 7.37
N ALA A 69 11.67 43.49 6.99
CA ALA A 69 12.97 44.16 7.04
C ALA A 69 13.08 45.41 6.14
N SER A 70 12.15 45.57 5.19
CA SER A 70 11.98 46.76 4.33
C SER A 70 10.97 47.78 4.88
N GLY A 71 10.35 47.50 6.03
CA GLY A 71 9.40 48.39 6.71
C GLY A 71 7.93 48.27 6.27
N ASN A 72 7.58 47.36 5.37
CA ASN A 72 6.20 47.15 4.93
C ASN A 72 5.38 46.46 6.02
N ILE A 73 4.13 46.88 6.21
CA ILE A 73 3.20 46.27 7.16
C ILE A 73 2.79 44.90 6.62
N ILE A 74 3.00 43.85 7.41
CA ILE A 74 2.61 42.49 7.05
C ILE A 74 1.37 42.11 7.87
N SER A 75 0.31 41.71 7.17
CA SER A 75 -0.85 41.09 7.82
C SER A 75 -0.49 39.69 8.32
N VAL A 76 -0.81 39.40 9.59
CA VAL A 76 -0.56 38.10 10.23
C VAL A 76 -1.35 36.99 9.53
N ASP A 77 -2.57 37.29 9.11
CA ASP A 77 -3.45 36.33 8.41
C ASP A 77 -2.87 35.93 7.04
N ASP A 78 -2.25 36.87 6.33
CA ASP A 78 -1.59 36.60 5.05
C ASP A 78 -0.38 35.69 5.24
N GLN A 79 0.43 35.89 6.29
CA GLN A 79 1.54 34.98 6.61
C GLN A 79 1.05 33.57 6.98
N ILE A 80 -0.02 33.47 7.77
CA ILE A 80 -0.60 32.18 8.15
C ILE A 80 -1.10 31.45 6.89
N SER A 81 -1.79 32.13 5.98
CA SER A 81 -2.29 31.52 4.74
C SER A 81 -1.15 31.04 3.83
N VAL A 82 -0.08 31.82 3.67
CA VAL A 82 1.11 31.44 2.88
C VAL A 82 1.82 30.23 3.52
N LEU A 83 1.94 30.20 4.85
CA LEU A 83 2.52 29.05 5.55
C LEU A 83 1.65 27.80 5.40
N GLN A 84 0.32 27.93 5.49
CA GLN A 84 -0.63 26.84 5.28
C GLN A 84 -0.58 26.31 3.84
N GLN A 85 -0.58 27.18 2.83
CA GLN A 85 -0.44 26.79 1.43
C GLN A 85 0.89 26.05 1.21
N ARG A 86 1.99 26.59 1.73
CA ARG A 86 3.30 25.93 1.63
C ARG A 86 3.34 24.57 2.35
N GLN A 87 2.61 24.41 3.46
CA GLN A 87 2.47 23.11 4.13
C GLN A 87 1.64 22.13 3.28
N GLN A 88 0.51 22.57 2.73
CA GLN A 88 -0.34 21.75 1.86
C GLN A 88 0.40 21.32 0.59
N GLU A 89 1.16 22.20 -0.05
CA GLU A 89 1.98 21.87 -1.22
C GLU A 89 3.05 20.84 -0.89
N LYS A 90 3.72 20.97 0.26
CA LYS A 90 4.70 19.98 0.73
C LYS A 90 4.03 18.63 0.97
N GLU A 91 2.89 18.62 1.64
CA GLU A 91 2.14 17.40 1.92
C GLU A 91 1.63 16.73 0.63
N ALA A 92 1.12 17.51 -0.32
CA ALA A 92 0.70 17.02 -1.63
C ALA A 92 1.89 16.46 -2.43
N ALA A 93 3.04 17.12 -2.39
CA ALA A 93 4.26 16.63 -3.03
C ALA A 93 4.75 15.32 -2.38
N GLU A 94 4.69 15.20 -1.06
CA GLU A 94 5.02 13.96 -0.34
C GLU A 94 4.03 12.84 -0.66
N ARG A 95 2.74 13.15 -0.73
CA ARG A 95 1.69 12.21 -1.11
C ARG A 95 1.91 11.69 -2.53
N ARG A 96 2.17 12.59 -3.48
CA ARG A 96 2.49 12.22 -4.87
C ARG A 96 3.76 11.37 -4.95
N LYS A 97 4.78 11.66 -4.14
CA LYS A 97 5.99 10.80 -4.07
C LYS A 97 5.66 9.40 -3.56
N LYS A 98 4.80 9.28 -2.53
CA LYS A 98 4.35 7.99 -1.99
C LYS A 98 3.51 7.22 -3.02
N GLU A 99 2.58 7.90 -3.70
CA GLU A 99 1.74 7.30 -4.74
C GLU A 99 2.57 6.79 -5.92
N ASN A 100 3.55 7.57 -6.38
CA ASN A 100 4.45 7.16 -7.47
C ASN A 100 5.36 5.98 -7.09
N LEU A 101 5.63 5.78 -5.80
CA LEU A 101 6.41 4.63 -5.32
C LEU A 101 5.56 3.34 -5.27
N LEU A 102 4.24 3.47 -5.24
CA LEU A 102 3.33 2.34 -5.15
C LEU A 102 3.21 1.64 -6.52
N GLY A 103 3.14 0.30 -6.50
CA GLY A 103 3.00 -0.46 -7.73
C GLY A 103 1.59 -0.33 -8.33
N ALA A 104 1.48 -0.27 -9.66
CA ALA A 104 0.18 -0.18 -10.34
C ALA A 104 -0.76 -1.34 -9.97
N VAL A 105 -0.24 -2.57 -9.82
CA VAL A 105 -1.02 -3.73 -9.39
C VAL A 105 -1.58 -3.55 -7.97
N GLN A 106 -0.82 -2.96 -7.06
CA GLN A 106 -1.25 -2.71 -5.68
C GLN A 106 -2.37 -1.68 -5.62
N VAL A 107 -2.29 -0.63 -6.46
CA VAL A 107 -3.35 0.38 -6.60
C VAL A 107 -4.63 -0.27 -7.13
N GLU A 108 -4.52 -1.06 -8.19
CA GLU A 108 -5.66 -1.77 -8.79
C GLU A 108 -6.28 -2.80 -7.83
N GLU A 109 -5.47 -3.52 -7.06
CA GLU A 109 -5.96 -4.44 -6.02
C GLU A 109 -6.68 -3.69 -4.89
N ALA A 110 -6.14 -2.56 -4.43
CA ALA A 110 -6.78 -1.73 -3.42
C ALA A 110 -8.14 -1.21 -3.91
N ARG A 111 -8.22 -0.75 -5.17
CA ARG A 111 -9.45 -0.31 -5.82
C ARG A 111 -10.46 -1.46 -5.96
N LYS A 112 -10.02 -2.64 -6.44
CA LYS A 112 -10.87 -3.83 -6.55
C LYS A 112 -11.38 -4.28 -5.18
N ARG A 113 -10.55 -4.18 -4.14
CA ARG A 113 -10.95 -4.51 -2.76
C ARG A 113 -12.03 -3.54 -2.26
N GLN A 114 -11.85 -2.23 -2.45
CA GLN A 114 -12.88 -1.24 -2.10
C GLN A 114 -14.20 -1.49 -2.84
N ALA A 115 -14.15 -1.72 -4.15
CA ALA A 115 -15.35 -2.04 -4.93
C ALA A 115 -16.03 -3.33 -4.45
N LYS A 116 -15.26 -4.35 -4.07
CA LYS A 116 -15.80 -5.59 -3.47
C LYS A 116 -16.42 -5.34 -2.10
N GLU A 117 -15.81 -4.52 -1.25
CA GLU A 117 -16.36 -4.15 0.06
C GLU A 117 -17.68 -3.37 -0.10
N GLU A 118 -17.76 -2.45 -1.06
CA GLU A 118 -19.00 -1.72 -1.38
C GLU A 118 -20.09 -2.65 -1.91
N ALA A 119 -19.74 -3.58 -2.81
CA ALA A 119 -20.67 -4.60 -3.27
C ALA A 119 -21.16 -5.47 -2.10
N MET A 120 -20.24 -5.92 -1.23
CA MET A 120 -20.56 -6.79 -0.09
C MET A 120 -21.51 -6.14 0.93
N LYS A 121 -21.52 -4.81 1.06
CA LYS A 121 -22.50 -4.09 1.91
C LYS A 121 -23.94 -4.34 1.49
N HIS A 122 -24.18 -4.67 0.22
CA HIS A 122 -25.51 -4.87 -0.34
C HIS A 122 -25.83 -6.35 -0.64
N THR A 123 -24.88 -7.26 -0.48
CA THR A 123 -25.09 -8.70 -0.69
C THR A 123 -25.55 -9.41 0.58
N LYS A 124 -26.25 -10.54 0.40
CA LYS A 124 -26.63 -11.44 1.50
C LYS A 124 -25.40 -12.21 2.03
N VAL A 125 -25.43 -12.59 3.30
CA VAL A 125 -24.35 -13.38 3.94
C VAL A 125 -24.44 -14.86 3.59
N THR A 126 -25.65 -15.39 3.39
CA THR A 126 -25.87 -16.80 3.04
C THR A 126 -26.06 -16.98 1.54
N VAL A 127 -25.53 -18.09 1.02
CA VAL A 127 -25.75 -18.54 -0.36
C VAL A 127 -26.76 -19.70 -0.34
N HIS A 128 -27.83 -19.58 -1.12
CA HIS A 128 -28.88 -20.59 -1.27
C HIS A 128 -28.81 -21.29 -2.64
N ALA A 129 -29.48 -22.44 -2.75
CA ALA A 129 -29.51 -23.21 -4.00
C ALA A 129 -30.10 -22.43 -5.18
N ASP A 130 -30.99 -21.47 -4.91
CA ASP A 130 -31.67 -20.67 -5.93
C ASP A 130 -30.91 -19.37 -6.30
N ASP A 131 -29.74 -19.10 -5.70
CA ASP A 131 -29.00 -17.87 -5.97
C ASP A 131 -28.47 -17.81 -7.40
N LYS A 132 -29.04 -16.88 -8.17
CA LYS A 132 -28.79 -16.73 -9.60
C LYS A 132 -27.31 -16.47 -9.93
N GLU A 133 -26.68 -15.50 -9.27
CA GLU A 133 -25.27 -15.13 -9.56
C GLU A 133 -24.31 -16.30 -9.29
N TYR A 134 -24.50 -17.01 -8.19
CA TYR A 134 -23.68 -18.17 -7.84
C TYR A 134 -23.87 -19.33 -8.84
N ASN A 135 -25.11 -19.60 -9.23
CA ASN A 135 -25.43 -20.64 -10.21
C ASN A 135 -24.87 -20.31 -11.60
N GLU A 136 -24.93 -19.05 -12.02
CA GLU A 136 -24.32 -18.59 -13.27
C GLU A 136 -22.80 -18.75 -13.26
N GLU A 137 -22.11 -18.39 -12.16
CA GLU A 137 -20.66 -18.61 -12.02
C GLU A 137 -20.30 -20.10 -12.12
N ARG A 138 -21.10 -20.96 -11.47
CA ARG A 138 -20.90 -22.41 -11.48
C ARG A 138 -21.10 -23.02 -12.87
N GLN A 139 -22.14 -22.60 -13.59
CA GLN A 139 -22.40 -23.06 -14.95
C GLN A 139 -21.30 -22.62 -15.93
N ASN A 140 -20.70 -21.44 -15.72
CA ASN A 140 -19.63 -20.93 -16.57
C ASN A 140 -18.27 -21.59 -16.31
N ARG A 141 -18.11 -22.35 -15.22
CA ARG A 141 -16.86 -23.02 -14.89
C ARG A 141 -16.61 -24.20 -15.83
N ALA A 142 -15.49 -24.15 -16.55
CA ALA A 142 -15.08 -25.27 -17.41
C ALA A 142 -14.77 -26.52 -16.57
N ILE A 143 -15.40 -27.64 -16.90
CA ILE A 143 -15.15 -28.94 -16.29
C ILE A 143 -14.11 -29.68 -17.13
N TYR A 144 -13.09 -30.23 -16.47
CA TYR A 144 -12.07 -31.03 -17.14
C TYR A 144 -12.67 -32.34 -17.66
N ALA A 145 -12.30 -32.73 -18.88
CA ALA A 145 -12.76 -33.95 -19.56
C ALA A 145 -14.29 -34.04 -19.79
N ASP A 146 -15.01 -32.92 -19.85
CA ASP A 146 -16.42 -32.91 -20.23
C ASP A 146 -16.59 -33.19 -21.75
N PRO A 147 -17.28 -34.26 -22.16
CA PRO A 147 -17.56 -34.53 -23.57
C PRO A 147 -18.39 -33.42 -24.25
N ALA A 148 -19.25 -32.73 -23.49
CA ALA A 148 -20.07 -31.63 -24.01
C ALA A 148 -19.26 -30.36 -24.28
N ALA A 149 -18.06 -30.21 -23.70
CA ALA A 149 -17.19 -29.06 -23.93
C ALA A 149 -16.78 -28.89 -25.40
N LYS A 150 -16.82 -29.97 -26.20
CA LYS A 150 -16.57 -29.92 -27.66
C LYS A 150 -17.71 -29.25 -28.44
N PHE A 151 -18.92 -29.28 -27.90
CA PHE A 151 -20.13 -28.76 -28.53
C PHE A 151 -20.55 -27.39 -27.96
N GLY A 152 -20.06 -27.03 -26.78
CA GLY A 152 -20.29 -25.72 -26.18
C GLY A 152 -19.73 -24.58 -27.03
N LYS A 153 -20.38 -23.39 -26.93
CA LYS A 153 -19.78 -22.15 -27.44
C LYS A 153 -18.40 -22.02 -26.79
N ALA A 154 -17.36 -21.82 -27.60
CA ALA A 154 -15.98 -21.72 -27.13
C ALA A 154 -15.97 -20.94 -25.81
N THR A 155 -15.69 -21.62 -24.70
CA THR A 155 -15.49 -20.94 -23.42
C THR A 155 -14.50 -19.83 -23.71
N PRO A 156 -14.74 -18.59 -23.23
CA PRO A 156 -13.81 -17.51 -23.48
C PRO A 156 -12.46 -18.02 -22.99
N LYS A 157 -11.57 -18.37 -23.94
CA LYS A 157 -10.27 -18.95 -23.61
C LYS A 157 -9.73 -18.00 -22.57
N ALA A 158 -9.46 -18.50 -21.36
CA ALA A 158 -8.99 -17.70 -20.22
C ALA A 158 -8.00 -16.69 -20.78
N SER A 159 -8.50 -15.46 -21.00
CA SER A 159 -7.91 -14.61 -22.01
C SER A 159 -6.57 -14.24 -21.46
N THR A 160 -5.54 -14.81 -22.05
CA THR A 160 -4.19 -14.32 -21.89
C THR A 160 -4.23 -12.93 -22.47
N THR A 161 -4.45 -11.95 -21.59
CA THR A 161 -4.16 -10.53 -21.83
C THR A 161 -5.07 -9.84 -22.85
N SER A 162 -6.32 -9.45 -22.49
CA SER A 162 -7.04 -8.45 -23.30
C SER A 162 -8.22 -7.74 -22.62
N SER A 163 -8.15 -7.41 -21.33
CA SER A 163 -9.00 -6.30 -20.83
C SER A 163 -8.21 -5.41 -19.87
N GLY A 164 -7.95 -4.17 -20.31
CA GLY A 164 -7.39 -3.10 -19.49
C GLY A 164 -5.87 -3.06 -19.37
N GLY A 165 -5.17 -2.53 -20.38
CA GLY A 165 -3.83 -1.94 -20.23
C GLY A 165 -2.66 -2.87 -19.83
N ALA A 166 -2.87 -4.18 -19.73
CA ALA A 166 -1.82 -5.12 -19.38
C ALA A 166 -0.82 -5.29 -20.54
N LEU A 167 0.46 -5.03 -20.25
CA LEU A 167 1.55 -5.26 -21.19
C LEU A 167 1.58 -6.74 -21.64
N PRO A 168 1.97 -7.02 -22.90
CA PRO A 168 2.08 -8.39 -23.37
C PRO A 168 3.07 -9.19 -22.51
N SER A 169 2.68 -10.41 -22.14
CA SER A 169 3.52 -11.35 -21.39
C SER A 169 4.29 -12.27 -22.33
N TYR A 170 5.40 -12.82 -21.86
CA TYR A 170 6.15 -13.86 -22.55
C TYR A 170 5.27 -15.10 -22.83
N THR A 171 5.45 -15.71 -23.99
CA THR A 171 4.63 -16.85 -24.48
C THR A 171 5.32 -18.20 -24.34
N GLY A 172 6.64 -18.24 -24.19
CA GLY A 172 7.40 -19.48 -24.05
C GLY A 172 7.39 -20.08 -22.64
N SER A 173 8.13 -21.18 -22.46
CA SER A 173 8.37 -21.78 -21.15
C SER A 173 9.29 -20.89 -20.30
N PHE A 174 8.97 -20.73 -19.02
CA PHE A 174 9.73 -19.91 -18.07
C PHE A 174 9.85 -20.63 -16.72
N PRO A 175 10.90 -20.38 -15.92
CA PRO A 175 11.06 -21.01 -14.61
C PRO A 175 9.96 -20.56 -13.65
N SER A 176 9.48 -21.48 -12.81
CA SER A 176 8.47 -21.18 -11.79
C SER A 176 9.01 -20.23 -10.72
N ASN A 177 8.16 -19.33 -10.25
CA ASN A 177 8.45 -18.40 -9.17
C ASN A 177 7.36 -18.46 -8.10
N ARG A 178 7.67 -17.95 -6.90
CA ARG A 178 6.74 -17.91 -5.75
C ARG A 178 5.41 -17.22 -6.00
N PHE A 179 5.39 -16.26 -6.91
CA PHE A 179 4.24 -15.38 -7.15
C PHE A 179 3.50 -15.71 -8.45
N ASN A 180 3.90 -16.77 -9.16
CA ASN A 180 3.37 -17.14 -10.48
C ASN A 180 3.34 -15.97 -11.50
N ILE A 181 4.27 -15.02 -11.37
CA ILE A 181 4.36 -13.84 -12.24
C ILE A 181 5.04 -14.26 -13.54
N LYS A 182 4.35 -14.07 -14.67
CA LYS A 182 4.93 -14.32 -16.00
C LYS A 182 5.98 -13.28 -16.36
N PRO A 183 7.06 -13.65 -17.06
CA PRO A 183 7.99 -12.67 -17.60
C PRO A 183 7.31 -11.75 -18.61
N GLY A 184 7.84 -10.54 -18.76
CA GLY A 184 7.39 -9.60 -19.80
C GLY A 184 7.75 -10.07 -21.20
N CYS A 185 7.12 -9.51 -22.23
CA CYS A 185 7.34 -9.86 -23.63
C CYS A 185 8.81 -9.79 -24.10
N LEU A 186 9.63 -8.94 -23.48
CA LEU A 186 11.04 -8.72 -23.85
C LEU A 186 12.02 -9.69 -23.17
N TRP A 187 11.52 -10.70 -22.45
CA TRP A 187 12.39 -11.67 -21.83
C TRP A 187 12.97 -12.65 -22.88
N ASP A 188 14.30 -12.81 -22.85
CA ASP A 188 15.12 -13.60 -23.79
C ASP A 188 15.00 -15.12 -23.59
N GLY A 189 14.27 -15.60 -22.57
CA GLY A 189 14.17 -17.03 -22.24
C GLY A 189 15.35 -17.58 -21.42
N ASN A 190 16.49 -16.89 -21.42
CA ASN A 190 17.66 -17.28 -20.63
C ASN A 190 17.49 -16.96 -19.13
N ASP A 191 17.61 -17.98 -18.29
CA ASP A 191 17.63 -17.83 -16.83
C ASP A 191 18.97 -17.25 -16.34
N ARG A 192 18.90 -16.13 -15.63
CA ARG A 192 20.04 -15.42 -15.03
C ARG A 192 19.95 -15.39 -13.49
N SER A 193 19.27 -16.37 -12.91
CA SER A 193 19.06 -16.46 -11.47
C SER A 193 20.28 -17.02 -10.72
N ASN A 194 20.31 -16.78 -9.40
CA ASN A 194 21.22 -17.46 -8.45
C ASN A 194 20.65 -18.83 -7.99
N GLY A 195 19.60 -19.34 -8.62
CA GLY A 195 18.92 -20.58 -8.22
C GLY A 195 18.15 -20.49 -6.88
N PHE A 196 17.92 -19.30 -6.32
CA PHE A 196 17.19 -19.13 -5.06
C PHE A 196 15.75 -19.66 -5.13
N GLU A 197 15.01 -19.31 -6.19
CA GLU A 197 13.60 -19.70 -6.33
C GLU A 197 13.46 -21.23 -6.44
N ALA A 198 14.35 -21.90 -7.17
CA ALA A 198 14.39 -23.36 -7.24
C ALA A 198 14.65 -24.00 -5.87
N LYS A 199 15.68 -23.53 -5.14
CA LYS A 199 15.99 -24.03 -3.78
C LYS A 199 14.85 -23.80 -2.81
N TRP A 200 14.19 -22.65 -2.90
CA TRP A 200 13.04 -22.32 -2.06
C TRP A 200 11.87 -23.28 -2.31
N LEU A 201 11.55 -23.56 -3.58
CA LEU A 201 10.48 -24.48 -3.95
C LEU A 201 10.79 -25.91 -3.46
N SER A 202 12.00 -26.41 -3.69
CA SER A 202 12.41 -27.72 -3.17
C SER A 202 12.32 -27.82 -1.66
N ARG A 203 12.68 -26.74 -0.93
CA ARG A 203 12.55 -26.70 0.53
C ARG A 203 11.09 -26.71 0.98
N GLN A 204 10.20 -26.00 0.28
CA GLN A 204 8.76 -26.02 0.59
C GLN A 204 8.15 -27.40 0.36
N GLU A 205 8.52 -28.08 -0.72
CA GLU A 205 8.09 -29.45 -1.00
C GLU A 205 8.62 -30.44 0.03
N GLU A 206 9.87 -30.30 0.45
CA GLU A 206 10.45 -31.11 1.50
C GLU A 206 9.71 -30.92 2.84
N MET A 207 9.39 -29.68 3.21
CA MET A 207 8.63 -29.40 4.43
C MET A 207 7.23 -30.02 4.40
N LYS A 208 6.53 -29.92 3.27
CA LYS A 208 5.21 -30.56 3.11
C LYS A 208 5.32 -32.08 3.22
N ARG A 209 6.31 -32.67 2.54
CA ARG A 209 6.56 -34.12 2.60
C ARG A 209 6.90 -34.58 4.01
N GLN A 210 7.70 -33.82 4.77
CA GLN A 210 8.01 -34.12 6.16
C GLN A 210 6.74 -34.12 7.02
N ALA A 211 5.90 -33.09 6.89
CA ALA A 211 4.63 -33.03 7.61
C ALA A 211 3.70 -34.21 7.28
N ASP A 212 3.63 -34.64 6.01
CA ASP A 212 2.83 -35.79 5.60
C ASP A 212 3.38 -37.11 6.19
N VAL A 213 4.70 -37.27 6.22
CA VAL A 213 5.37 -38.44 6.82
C VAL A 213 5.19 -38.46 8.33
N ASP A 214 5.35 -37.33 9.00
CA ASP A 214 5.15 -37.20 10.44
C ASP A 214 3.71 -37.58 10.82
N TYR A 215 2.72 -37.09 10.06
CA TYR A 215 1.32 -37.47 10.24
C TYR A 215 1.07 -38.97 10.04
N GLN A 216 1.66 -39.58 9.01
CA GLN A 216 1.55 -41.02 8.78
C GLN A 216 2.16 -41.81 9.95
N ASN A 217 3.35 -41.42 10.42
CA ASN A 217 4.00 -42.05 11.55
C ASN A 217 3.15 -41.92 12.82
N GLU A 218 2.54 -40.77 13.09
CA GLU A 218 1.65 -40.57 14.25
C GLU A 218 0.39 -41.44 14.22
N MET A 219 -0.10 -41.80 13.03
CA MET A 219 -1.31 -42.63 12.87
C MET A 219 -1.02 -44.14 12.97
N ASP A 220 0.22 -44.54 12.72
CA ASP A 220 0.64 -45.95 12.68
C ASP A 220 1.13 -46.49 14.06
N PHE A 221 1.15 -45.66 15.11
CA PHE A 221 1.44 -46.03 16.51
C PHE A 221 0.25 -45.80 17.44
#